data_AF-A0A7C7QRY5-F1
#
_entry.id   AF-A0A7C7QRY5-F1
#
_cell.length_a   1.000
_cell.length_b   1.000
_cell.length_c   1.000
_cell.angle_alpha   90.00
_cell.angle_beta   90.00
_cell.angle_gamma   90.00
#
_symmetry.space_group_name_H-M   'P 1'
#
loop_
_entity.id
_entity.type
_entity.pdbx_description
1 polymer ?
#
loop_
_entity_poly.entity_id
_entity_poly.type
_entity_poly.pdbx_seq_one_letter_code
_entity_poly.pdbx_strand_id
1 'polypeptide(L)'
;MLKARWSGYEIDSSEAAYEVQVPRPEELGTLVRNFLTSGYFVKSYYSLFEEPLERLRDFIKEHGDPKDKLAAKALEQLDKQIAKFDPSSWRAPRIGVRTIEPILNYVGAHRQELLEAQVFRFELTDEQKEMYADYDYEFEAGQEIDESSFYSETEIPFDGTVLYLGCNLVKASQLAPAEQKKARRIVRRAGKRMDEFGGPGMFGESWADMLESDLERSMNVSLRVRLNPDATFSITGRWMEDGQFLYDYYAYLLGQAAAKAAVKIGTYVL
;
A
#
# COMPACT_ATOMS: atom_id res chain seq x y z
N MET A 1 24.54 -23.75 -23.34
CA MET A 1 23.86 -22.92 -22.33
C MET A 1 22.86 -23.81 -21.60
N LEU A 2 23.21 -24.25 -20.39
CA LEU A 2 22.40 -25.19 -19.60
C LEU A 2 21.16 -24.46 -19.07
N LYS A 3 20.00 -24.70 -19.70
CA LYS A 3 18.68 -24.31 -19.19
C LYS A 3 18.31 -25.23 -18.03
N ALA A 4 18.71 -24.89 -16.82
CA ALA A 4 18.11 -25.46 -15.62
C ALA A 4 16.69 -24.87 -15.52
N ARG A 5 15.67 -25.70 -15.73
CA ARG A 5 14.27 -25.31 -15.52
C ARG A 5 14.06 -25.07 -14.03
N TRP A 6 14.00 -23.79 -13.66
CA TRP A 6 13.49 -23.31 -12.39
C TRP A 6 11.98 -23.55 -12.33
N SER A 7 11.51 -24.23 -11.30
CA SER A 7 10.10 -24.29 -10.93
C SER A 7 9.97 -23.61 -9.58
N GLY A 8 9.94 -22.27 -9.56
CA GLY A 8 9.65 -21.59 -8.30
C GLY A 8 9.86 -20.08 -8.24
N TYR A 9 11.01 -19.55 -8.65
CA TYR A 9 11.34 -18.14 -8.36
C TYR A 9 12.39 -17.63 -9.33
N GLU A 10 12.02 -17.08 -10.50
CA GLU A 10 12.94 -16.28 -11.32
C GLU A 10 13.11 -14.93 -10.61
N ILE A 11 14.28 -14.71 -9.99
CA ILE A 11 14.56 -13.49 -9.22
C ILE A 11 14.93 -12.42 -10.23
N ASP A 12 13.91 -11.68 -10.68
CA ASP A 12 14.14 -10.35 -11.20
C ASP A 12 13.64 -9.31 -10.19
N SER A 13 12.51 -9.46 -9.48
CA SER A 13 11.98 -8.45 -8.51
C SER A 13 12.05 -8.89 -7.04
N SER A 14 12.27 -7.93 -6.13
CA SER A 14 12.23 -8.16 -4.66
C SER A 14 10.92 -7.71 -4.02
N GLU A 15 9.90 -7.36 -4.82
CA GLU A 15 8.67 -6.76 -4.35
C GLU A 15 7.53 -7.78 -4.28
N ALA A 16 6.66 -7.59 -3.30
CA ALA A 16 5.39 -8.30 -3.27
C ALA A 16 4.29 -7.31 -2.89
N ALA A 17 3.06 -7.69 -3.23
CA ALA A 17 1.94 -6.77 -3.23
C ALA A 17 0.66 -7.40 -2.69
N TYR A 18 -0.28 -6.53 -2.32
CA TYR A 18 -1.63 -6.92 -1.95
C TYR A 18 -2.67 -6.05 -2.64
N GLU A 19 -3.88 -6.58 -2.78
CA GLU A 19 -5.02 -5.87 -3.33
C GLU A 19 -6.30 -6.21 -2.57
N VAL A 20 -7.11 -5.19 -2.30
CA VAL A 20 -8.47 -5.30 -1.79
C VAL A 20 -9.40 -4.51 -2.71
N GLN A 21 -10.36 -5.21 -3.32
CA GLN A 21 -11.46 -4.60 -4.05
C GLN A 21 -12.59 -4.23 -3.08
N VAL A 22 -13.10 -2.99 -3.17
CA VAL A 22 -14.09 -2.45 -2.22
C VAL A 22 -15.49 -2.41 -2.86
N PRO A 23 -16.40 -3.36 -2.55
CA PRO A 23 -17.71 -3.45 -3.19
C PRO A 23 -18.76 -2.47 -2.65
N ARG A 24 -18.53 -1.85 -1.47
CA ARG A 24 -19.40 -0.83 -0.86
C ARG A 24 -18.58 0.36 -0.38
N PRO A 25 -18.40 1.39 -1.22
CA PRO A 25 -17.42 2.44 -0.96
C PRO A 25 -17.88 3.52 0.01
N GLU A 26 -19.16 3.59 0.39
CA GLU A 26 -19.69 4.62 1.32
C GLU A 26 -18.95 4.66 2.67
N GLU A 27 -18.35 3.54 3.08
CA GLU A 27 -17.55 3.41 4.30
C GLU A 27 -16.06 3.15 4.01
N LEU A 28 -15.54 3.59 2.86
CA LEU A 28 -14.15 3.38 2.45
C LEU A 28 -13.14 3.82 3.52
N GLY A 29 -13.36 4.99 4.13
CA GLY A 29 -12.51 5.49 5.20
C GLY A 29 -12.61 4.69 6.49
N THR A 30 -13.80 4.20 6.82
CA THR A 30 -14.01 3.30 7.96
C THR A 30 -13.32 1.95 7.72
N LEU A 31 -13.36 1.42 6.51
CA LEU A 31 -12.65 0.20 6.11
C LEU A 31 -11.14 0.38 6.29
N VAL A 32 -10.56 1.42 5.67
CA VAL A 32 -9.11 1.70 5.77
C VAL A 32 -8.70 1.94 7.23
N ARG A 33 -9.51 2.68 8.00
CA ARG A 33 -9.27 2.86 9.44
C ARG A 33 -9.24 1.52 10.17
N ASN A 34 -10.24 0.66 9.97
CA ASN A 34 -10.31 -0.63 10.66
C ASN A 34 -9.13 -1.53 10.29
N PHE A 35 -8.69 -1.48 9.04
CA PHE A 35 -7.51 -2.20 8.56
C PHE A 35 -6.22 -1.70 9.24
N LEU A 36 -5.95 -0.39 9.19
CA LEU A 36 -4.77 0.23 9.80
C LEU A 36 -4.78 0.14 11.34
N THR A 37 -5.95 0.08 11.97
CA THR A 37 -6.09 -0.04 13.44
C THR A 37 -6.28 -1.47 13.93
N SER A 38 -6.13 -2.47 13.06
CA SER A 38 -6.25 -3.90 13.38
C SER A 38 -5.24 -4.42 14.42
N GLY A 39 -4.23 -3.61 14.74
CA GLY A 39 -3.13 -3.96 15.65
C GLY A 39 -1.94 -4.63 14.95
N TYR A 40 -1.97 -4.75 13.62
CA TYR A 40 -0.85 -5.27 12.82
C TYR A 40 -0.01 -4.18 12.14
N PHE A 41 -0.42 -2.91 12.29
CA PHE A 41 0.34 -1.74 11.81
C PHE A 41 0.80 -0.86 12.97
N VAL A 42 1.94 -0.19 12.77
CA VAL A 42 2.44 0.87 13.63
C VAL A 42 1.65 2.16 13.35
N LYS A 43 1.40 2.97 14.39
CA LYS A 43 0.57 4.19 14.31
C LYS A 43 1.19 5.38 13.54
N SER A 44 2.33 5.19 12.88
CA SER A 44 3.04 6.24 12.13
C SER A 44 2.76 6.06 10.64
N TYR A 45 1.73 6.75 10.15
CA TYR A 45 1.38 6.76 8.73
C TYR A 45 1.85 8.06 8.10
N TYR A 46 2.53 7.96 6.96
CA TYR A 46 3.15 9.09 6.26
C TYR A 46 2.39 9.34 4.97
N SER A 47 1.83 10.55 4.81
CA SER A 47 1.18 10.96 3.57
C SER A 47 2.25 11.30 2.55
N LEU A 48 2.33 10.55 1.46
CA LEU A 48 3.46 10.62 0.53
C LEU A 48 3.29 11.66 -0.57
N PHE A 49 2.06 12.12 -0.82
CA PHE A 49 1.79 13.22 -1.74
C PHE A 49 0.70 14.15 -1.23
N GLU A 50 0.74 15.39 -1.70
CA GLU A 50 -0.17 16.49 -1.34
C GLU A 50 -1.28 16.68 -2.38
N GLU A 51 -0.94 16.56 -3.66
CA GLU A 51 -1.77 17.00 -4.78
C GLU A 51 -3.19 16.41 -4.81
N PRO A 52 -3.42 15.08 -4.66
CA PRO A 52 -4.77 14.53 -4.56
C PRO A 52 -5.63 15.13 -3.43
N LEU A 53 -5.01 15.53 -2.32
CA LEU A 53 -5.72 16.17 -1.21
C LEU A 53 -6.15 17.60 -1.58
N GLU A 54 -5.29 18.36 -2.27
CA GLU A 54 -5.61 19.71 -2.73
C GLU A 54 -6.72 19.71 -3.77
N ARG A 55 -6.61 18.83 -4.77
CA ARG A 55 -7.65 18.70 -5.81
C ARG A 55 -9.00 18.33 -5.21
N LEU A 56 -9.02 17.43 -4.22
CA LEU A 56 -10.23 17.08 -3.50
C LEU A 56 -10.78 18.27 -2.70
N ARG A 57 -9.92 19.01 -1.99
CA ARG A 57 -10.32 20.22 -1.25
C ARG A 57 -10.98 21.24 -2.18
N ASP A 58 -10.36 21.48 -3.33
CA ASP A 58 -10.82 22.50 -4.28
C ASP A 58 -12.13 22.07 -4.94
N PHE A 59 -12.26 20.79 -5.31
CA PHE A 59 -13.53 20.23 -5.77
C PHE A 59 -14.66 20.43 -4.75
N ILE A 60 -14.43 20.10 -3.47
CA ILE A 60 -15.46 20.26 -2.42
C ILE A 60 -15.84 21.74 -2.23
N LYS A 61 -14.88 22.67 -2.33
CA LYS A 61 -15.16 24.11 -2.21
C LYS A 61 -15.99 24.65 -3.37
N GLU A 62 -15.78 24.14 -4.56
CA GLU A 62 -16.46 24.60 -5.77
C GLU A 62 -17.84 23.94 -5.98
N HIS A 63 -17.96 22.65 -5.65
CA HIS A 63 -19.12 21.83 -6.02
C HIS A 63 -19.88 21.24 -4.81
N GLY A 64 -19.31 21.29 -3.61
CA GLY A 64 -19.91 20.70 -2.43
C GLY A 64 -21.14 21.45 -1.93
N ASP A 65 -22.16 20.72 -1.47
CA ASP A 65 -23.30 21.32 -0.75
C ASP A 65 -22.84 21.81 0.63
N PRO A 66 -22.98 23.10 0.97
CA PRO A 66 -22.67 23.62 2.30
C PRO A 66 -23.43 22.93 3.45
N LYS A 67 -24.54 22.24 3.15
CA LYS A 67 -25.31 21.45 4.13
C LYS A 67 -24.83 20.01 4.28
N ASP A 68 -23.96 19.54 3.39
CA ASP A 68 -23.38 18.20 3.50
C ASP A 68 -22.37 18.14 4.66
N LYS A 69 -22.70 17.30 5.66
CA LYS A 69 -21.87 17.08 6.83
C LYS A 69 -20.60 16.28 6.51
N LEU A 70 -20.61 15.47 5.44
CA LEU A 70 -19.41 14.75 5.00
C LEU A 70 -18.42 15.74 4.37
N ALA A 71 -18.87 16.57 3.43
CA ALA A 71 -18.07 17.66 2.85
C ALA A 71 -17.41 18.55 3.91
N ALA A 72 -18.18 19.06 4.87
CA ALA A 72 -17.65 19.94 5.92
C ALA A 72 -16.55 19.27 6.77
N LYS A 73 -16.73 17.98 7.12
CA LYS A 73 -15.71 17.22 7.87
C LYS A 73 -14.49 16.90 7.03
N ALA A 74 -14.68 16.53 5.76
CA ALA A 74 -13.58 16.26 4.84
C ALA A 74 -12.73 17.52 4.65
N LEU A 75 -13.33 18.68 4.37
CA LEU A 75 -12.65 19.96 4.26
C LEU A 75 -11.80 20.30 5.49
N GLU A 76 -12.37 20.17 6.69
CA GLU A 76 -11.64 20.44 7.94
C GLU A 76 -10.38 19.56 8.07
N GLN A 77 -10.47 18.28 7.67
CA GLN A 77 -9.35 17.35 7.72
C GLN A 77 -8.33 17.59 6.60
N LEU A 78 -8.79 17.94 5.39
CA LEU A 78 -7.95 18.25 4.25
C LEU A 78 -7.10 19.48 4.53
N ASP A 79 -7.71 20.59 4.96
CA ASP A 79 -6.98 21.83 5.27
C ASP A 79 -5.89 21.59 6.34
N LYS A 80 -6.19 20.79 7.37
CA LYS A 80 -5.22 20.43 8.42
C LYS A 80 -4.08 19.55 7.91
N GLN A 81 -4.35 18.68 6.94
CA GLN A 81 -3.35 17.76 6.43
C GLN A 81 -2.45 18.42 5.39
N ILE A 82 -3.04 19.20 4.48
CA ILE A 82 -2.34 20.00 3.46
C ILE A 82 -1.38 20.98 4.14
N ALA A 83 -1.81 21.69 5.20
CA ALA A 83 -0.95 22.62 5.93
C ALA A 83 0.30 22.00 6.62
N LYS A 84 0.45 20.66 6.61
CA LYS A 84 1.65 19.99 7.13
C LYS A 84 2.70 19.73 6.05
N PHE A 85 2.34 19.83 4.77
CA PHE A 85 3.32 19.73 3.70
C PHE A 85 4.19 20.99 3.71
N ASP A 86 5.49 20.77 3.61
CA ASP A 86 6.50 21.83 3.59
C ASP A 86 7.34 21.63 2.34
N PRO A 87 7.21 22.50 1.32
CA PRO A 87 7.97 22.41 0.08
C PRO A 87 9.50 22.45 0.27
N SER A 88 9.98 22.93 1.43
CA SER A 88 11.40 22.99 1.78
C SER A 88 11.90 21.74 2.53
N SER A 89 11.02 20.81 2.86
CA SER A 89 11.30 19.60 3.62
C SER A 89 11.11 18.35 2.75
N TRP A 90 12.11 17.48 2.73
CA TRP A 90 12.02 16.15 2.11
C TRP A 90 11.22 15.14 2.94
N ARG A 91 10.74 15.51 4.14
CA ARG A 91 10.02 14.59 5.03
C ARG A 91 8.52 14.60 4.74
N ALA A 92 8.00 13.42 4.40
CA ALA A 92 6.57 13.18 4.29
C ALA A 92 5.84 13.49 5.62
N PRO A 93 4.75 14.28 5.61
CA PRO A 93 3.99 14.60 6.81
C PRO A 93 3.23 13.38 7.33
N ARG A 94 3.04 13.31 8.65
CA ARG A 94 2.24 12.24 9.25
C ARG A 94 0.75 12.55 9.15
N ILE A 95 -0.03 11.52 8.82
CA ILE A 95 -1.49 11.55 8.80
C ILE A 95 -2.05 10.53 9.79
N GLY A 96 -3.08 10.92 10.53
CA GLY A 96 -3.74 10.03 11.49
C GLY A 96 -4.95 9.34 10.87
N VAL A 97 -5.29 8.14 11.36
CA VAL A 97 -6.49 7.41 10.92
C VAL A 97 -7.80 8.18 11.11
N ARG A 98 -7.85 9.11 12.09
CA ARG A 98 -8.99 10.01 12.30
C ARG A 98 -9.13 11.10 11.23
N THR A 99 -8.04 11.40 10.53
CA THR A 99 -8.00 12.34 9.39
C THR A 99 -8.30 11.58 8.10
N ILE A 100 -7.77 10.36 7.94
CA ILE A 100 -8.02 9.49 6.79
C ILE A 100 -9.51 9.17 6.64
N GLU A 101 -10.18 8.77 7.73
CA GLU A 101 -11.56 8.27 7.66
C GLU A 101 -12.56 9.28 7.07
N PRO A 102 -12.67 10.54 7.54
CA PRO A 102 -13.59 11.51 6.95
C PRO A 102 -13.30 11.81 5.48
N ILE A 103 -12.02 11.89 5.09
CA ILE A 103 -11.60 12.16 3.71
C ILE A 103 -12.08 11.04 2.80
N LEU A 104 -11.73 9.79 3.14
CA LEU A 104 -12.08 8.64 2.31
C LEU A 104 -13.57 8.30 2.33
N ASN A 105 -14.29 8.58 3.43
CA ASN A 105 -15.75 8.41 3.45
C ASN A 105 -16.45 9.40 2.52
N TYR A 106 -15.98 10.66 2.44
CA TYR A 106 -16.47 11.61 1.43
C TYR A 106 -16.18 11.09 0.02
N VAL A 107 -14.93 10.66 -0.24
CA VAL A 107 -14.56 10.13 -1.56
C VAL A 107 -15.41 8.92 -1.97
N GLY A 108 -15.66 8.01 -1.03
CA GLY A 108 -16.48 6.84 -1.27
C GLY A 108 -17.97 7.14 -1.54
N ALA A 109 -18.52 8.12 -0.83
CA ALA A 109 -19.90 8.58 -1.01
C ALA A 109 -20.09 9.33 -2.35
N HIS A 110 -19.10 10.12 -2.78
CA HIS A 110 -19.16 10.98 -3.97
C HIS A 110 -18.41 10.41 -5.19
N ARG A 111 -18.06 9.12 -5.18
CA ARG A 111 -17.18 8.49 -6.19
C ARG A 111 -17.55 8.76 -7.65
N GLN A 112 -18.84 8.77 -7.99
CA GLN A 112 -19.31 9.02 -9.36
C GLN A 112 -19.08 10.48 -9.76
N GLU A 113 -19.46 11.42 -8.89
CA GLU A 113 -19.23 12.86 -9.10
C GLU A 113 -17.73 13.17 -9.23
N LEU A 114 -16.90 12.55 -8.38
CA LEU A 114 -15.45 12.71 -8.41
C LEU A 114 -14.81 12.10 -9.66
N LEU A 115 -15.34 10.97 -10.15
CA LEU A 115 -14.90 10.33 -11.38
C LEU A 115 -15.28 11.17 -12.61
N GLU A 116 -16.54 11.63 -12.69
CA GLU A 116 -17.06 12.46 -13.79
C GLU A 116 -16.34 13.80 -13.88
N ALA A 117 -16.07 14.43 -12.73
CA ALA A 117 -15.28 15.65 -12.65
C ALA A 117 -13.76 15.41 -12.81
N GLN A 118 -13.35 14.14 -12.85
CA GLN A 118 -11.97 13.72 -13.01
C GLN A 118 -11.03 14.39 -11.99
N VAL A 119 -11.49 14.47 -10.74
CA VAL A 119 -10.77 15.15 -9.63
C VAL A 119 -9.40 14.54 -9.42
N PHE A 120 -9.33 13.21 -9.48
CA PHE A 120 -8.08 12.46 -9.37
C PHE A 120 -7.48 12.20 -10.75
N ARG A 121 -7.38 13.25 -11.58
CA ARG A 121 -6.80 13.17 -12.92
C ARG A 121 -5.33 12.81 -12.90
N PHE A 122 -4.89 12.35 -14.05
CA PHE A 122 -4.24 11.08 -14.20
C PHE A 122 -3.03 11.28 -15.13
N GLU A 123 -2.00 11.96 -14.62
CA GLU A 123 -0.79 12.27 -15.38
C GLU A 123 0.40 11.56 -14.75
N LEU A 124 1.27 11.01 -15.59
CA LEU A 124 2.59 10.57 -15.16
C LEU A 124 3.33 11.78 -14.57
N THR A 125 4.02 11.59 -13.45
CA THR A 125 5.00 12.59 -13.00
C THR A 125 6.08 12.77 -14.07
N ASP A 126 6.82 13.89 -14.05
CA ASP A 126 7.89 14.08 -15.04
C ASP A 126 8.96 12.97 -14.94
N GLU A 127 9.25 12.48 -13.73
CA GLU A 127 10.10 11.30 -13.52
C GLU A 127 9.50 10.04 -14.16
N GLN A 128 8.19 9.82 -14.01
CA GLN A 128 7.53 8.69 -14.66
C GLN A 128 7.54 8.85 -16.19
N LYS A 129 7.30 10.04 -16.73
CA LYS A 129 7.37 10.29 -18.19
C LYS A 129 8.76 9.97 -18.74
N GLU A 130 9.82 10.39 -18.05
CA GLU A 130 11.21 10.08 -18.42
C GLU A 130 11.48 8.58 -18.37
N MET A 131 11.09 7.92 -17.28
CA MET A 131 11.23 6.47 -17.12
C MET A 131 10.48 5.71 -18.22
N TYR A 132 9.22 6.06 -18.48
CA TYR A 132 8.40 5.41 -19.51
C TYR A 132 8.87 5.68 -20.94
N ALA A 133 9.61 6.77 -21.20
CA ALA A 133 10.18 7.02 -22.52
C ALA A 133 11.20 5.94 -22.95
N ASP A 134 11.81 5.23 -21.99
CA ASP A 134 12.74 4.13 -22.23
C ASP A 134 12.05 2.76 -22.35
N TYR A 135 10.73 2.68 -22.10
CA TYR A 135 9.93 1.45 -22.24
C TYR A 135 8.98 1.55 -23.44
N ASP A 136 8.72 0.42 -24.12
CA ASP A 136 7.70 0.32 -25.18
C ASP A 136 6.29 0.16 -24.55
N TYR A 137 5.96 1.03 -23.59
CA TYR A 137 4.69 1.03 -22.86
C TYR A 137 3.98 2.37 -23.05
N GLU A 138 2.81 2.34 -23.70
CA GLU A 138 1.97 3.52 -23.85
C GLU A 138 0.96 3.60 -22.70
N PHE A 139 1.08 4.65 -21.89
CA PHE A 139 0.14 4.92 -20.83
C PHE A 139 -1.05 5.75 -21.33
N GLU A 140 -2.26 5.19 -21.28
CA GLU A 140 -3.52 5.90 -21.50
C GLU A 140 -4.11 6.39 -20.16
N ALA A 141 -4.44 7.68 -20.08
CA ALA A 141 -5.03 8.26 -18.87
C ALA A 141 -6.42 7.66 -18.58
N GLY A 142 -6.64 7.22 -17.34
CA GLY A 142 -7.90 6.59 -16.93
C GLY A 142 -8.03 5.13 -17.39
N GLN A 143 -6.94 4.49 -17.82
CA GLN A 143 -6.93 3.04 -18.00
C GLN A 143 -6.99 2.32 -16.65
N GLU A 144 -7.52 1.10 -16.62
CA GLU A 144 -7.35 0.24 -15.46
C GLU A 144 -5.86 -0.10 -15.26
N ILE A 145 -5.40 -0.16 -14.00
CA ILE A 145 -4.00 -0.43 -13.66
C ILE A 145 -4.04 -1.72 -12.89
N ASP A 146 -3.52 -2.76 -13.52
CA ASP A 146 -3.16 -3.97 -12.82
C ASP A 146 -1.75 -3.77 -12.25
N GLU A 147 -1.67 -3.52 -10.94
CA GLU A 147 -0.39 -3.34 -10.25
C GLU A 147 0.53 -4.56 -10.39
N SER A 148 0.02 -5.74 -10.79
CA SER A 148 0.86 -6.91 -11.05
C SER A 148 1.65 -6.84 -12.37
N SER A 149 1.34 -5.86 -13.23
CA SER A 149 2.06 -5.65 -14.49
C SER A 149 3.32 -4.78 -14.34
N PHE A 150 3.56 -4.20 -13.17
CA PHE A 150 4.69 -3.29 -12.91
C PHE A 150 5.74 -3.96 -12.06
N TYR A 151 7.00 -3.77 -12.39
CA TYR A 151 8.09 -4.39 -11.67
C TYR A 151 8.33 -3.70 -10.31
N SER A 152 8.32 -2.38 -10.28
CA SER A 152 8.54 -1.59 -9.06
C SER A 152 7.38 -0.68 -8.67
N GLU A 153 7.30 -0.32 -7.39
CA GLU A 153 6.33 0.66 -6.89
C GLU A 153 6.43 2.01 -7.62
N THR A 154 7.64 2.42 -7.99
CA THR A 154 7.92 3.66 -8.71
C THR A 154 7.39 3.66 -10.14
N GLU A 155 7.25 2.48 -10.73
CA GLU A 155 6.67 2.32 -12.06
C GLU A 155 5.16 2.47 -12.05
N ILE A 156 4.47 2.11 -10.98
CA ILE A 156 3.00 2.17 -10.93
C ILE A 156 2.55 3.61 -11.19
N PRO A 157 1.77 3.86 -12.26
CA PRO A 157 1.26 5.20 -12.52
C PRO A 157 0.44 5.68 -11.33
N PHE A 158 0.61 6.94 -10.92
CA PHE A 158 -0.19 7.55 -9.83
C PHE A 158 -1.65 7.79 -10.19
N ASP A 159 -2.04 7.23 -11.32
CA ASP A 159 -3.31 7.40 -11.93
C ASP A 159 -4.44 7.02 -10.95
N GLY A 160 -5.16 8.02 -10.45
CA GLY A 160 -6.43 7.84 -9.71
C GLY A 160 -6.22 7.59 -8.25
N THR A 161 -4.98 7.77 -7.81
CA THR A 161 -4.59 7.58 -6.44
C THR A 161 -5.22 8.70 -5.62
N VAL A 162 -6.17 8.32 -4.78
CA VAL A 162 -6.88 9.18 -3.83
C VAL A 162 -6.01 9.43 -2.60
N LEU A 163 -5.28 8.40 -2.17
CA LEU A 163 -4.47 8.42 -0.96
C LEU A 163 -3.27 7.50 -1.13
N TYR A 164 -2.07 7.96 -0.74
CA TYR A 164 -0.86 7.15 -0.72
C TYR A 164 -0.10 7.34 0.59
N LEU A 165 0.07 6.23 1.30
CA LEU A 165 0.61 6.19 2.63
C LEU A 165 1.83 5.28 2.71
N GLY A 166 2.90 5.78 3.34
CA GLY A 166 3.92 4.94 3.95
C GLY A 166 3.42 4.43 5.31
N CYS A 167 3.44 3.12 5.50
CA CYS A 167 3.04 2.42 6.71
C CYS A 167 4.17 1.50 7.20
N ASN A 168 4.03 0.97 8.41
CA ASN A 168 4.92 -0.03 8.97
C ASN A 168 4.12 -1.15 9.63
N LEU A 169 4.52 -2.40 9.43
CA LEU A 169 3.97 -3.53 10.18
C LEU A 169 4.58 -3.61 11.58
N VAL A 170 3.83 -4.19 12.50
CA VAL A 170 4.34 -4.46 13.86
C VAL A 170 5.42 -5.53 13.83
N LYS A 171 6.40 -5.40 14.73
CA LYS A 171 7.43 -6.42 14.94
C LYS A 171 6.82 -7.69 15.50
N ALA A 172 7.46 -8.84 15.29
CA ALA A 172 6.98 -10.09 15.86
C ALA A 172 6.87 -10.01 17.40
N SER A 173 7.82 -9.40 18.09
CA SER A 173 7.75 -9.18 19.55
C SER A 173 6.49 -8.45 20.04
N GLN A 174 5.77 -7.72 19.18
CA GLN A 174 4.55 -7.00 19.50
C GLN A 174 3.27 -7.83 19.25
N LEU A 175 3.39 -9.00 18.63
CA LEU A 175 2.26 -9.92 18.39
C LEU A 175 1.89 -10.72 19.65
N ALA A 176 0.70 -11.33 19.65
CA ALA A 176 0.33 -12.26 20.73
C ALA A 176 1.23 -13.52 20.72
N PRO A 177 1.49 -14.19 21.85
CA PRO A 177 2.43 -15.32 21.92
C PRO A 177 2.18 -16.45 20.91
N ALA A 178 0.91 -16.76 20.63
CA ALA A 178 0.53 -17.76 19.62
C ALA A 178 0.90 -17.31 18.20
N GLU A 179 0.72 -16.02 17.90
CA GLU A 179 1.05 -15.42 16.61
C GLU A 179 2.57 -15.32 16.43
N GLN A 180 3.32 -14.98 17.50
CA GLN A 180 4.79 -15.01 17.50
C GLN A 180 5.34 -16.39 17.11
N LYS A 181 4.80 -17.44 17.75
CA LYS A 181 5.19 -18.82 17.44
C LYS A 181 4.88 -19.20 15.99
N LYS A 182 3.77 -18.70 15.44
CA LYS A 182 3.40 -18.91 14.04
C LYS A 182 4.32 -18.15 13.09
N ALA A 183 4.60 -16.88 13.36
CA ALA A 183 5.53 -16.04 12.60
C ALA A 183 6.92 -16.69 12.51
N ARG A 184 7.50 -17.07 13.67
CA ARG A 184 8.79 -17.78 13.72
C ARG A 184 8.79 -19.09 12.95
N ARG A 185 7.68 -19.84 13.00
CA ARG A 185 7.55 -21.09 12.22
C ARG A 185 7.53 -20.84 10.71
N ILE A 186 6.85 -19.77 10.27
CA ILE A 186 6.79 -19.38 8.86
C ILE A 186 8.21 -19.05 8.36
N VAL A 187 8.91 -18.13 9.02
CA VAL A 187 10.24 -17.70 8.58
C VAL A 187 11.30 -18.79 8.69
N ARG A 188 11.27 -19.63 9.75
CA ARG A 188 12.18 -20.79 9.84
C ARG A 188 11.98 -21.79 8.70
N ARG A 189 10.75 -21.96 8.22
CA ARG A 189 10.49 -22.82 7.05
C ARG A 189 11.03 -22.19 5.78
N ALA A 190 10.87 -20.87 5.61
CA ALA A 190 11.48 -20.15 4.50
C ALA A 190 13.02 -20.27 4.54
N GLY A 191 13.64 -20.00 5.69
CA GLY A 191 15.09 -20.09 5.85
C GLY A 191 15.65 -21.49 5.63
N LYS A 192 14.98 -22.54 6.13
CA LYS A 192 15.39 -23.93 5.84
C LYS A 192 15.35 -24.27 4.35
N ARG A 193 14.32 -23.81 3.63
CA ARG A 193 14.28 -23.98 2.17
C ARG A 193 15.49 -23.30 1.53
N MET A 194 15.85 -22.10 1.98
CA MET A 194 17.02 -21.37 1.47
C MET A 194 18.35 -22.08 1.78
N ASP A 195 18.51 -22.61 2.99
CA ASP A 195 19.71 -23.37 3.38
C ASP A 195 19.94 -24.60 2.46
N GLU A 196 18.87 -25.23 1.96
CA GLU A 196 18.95 -26.36 1.01
C GLU A 196 19.51 -25.96 -0.37
N PHE A 197 19.47 -24.67 -0.74
CA PHE A 197 19.98 -24.16 -2.02
C PHE A 197 21.38 -23.55 -1.94
N GLY A 198 21.95 -23.45 -0.74
CA GLY A 198 23.25 -22.82 -0.50
C GLY A 198 23.17 -21.86 0.67
N GLY A 199 23.39 -22.39 1.87
CA GLY A 199 23.61 -21.55 3.06
C GLY A 199 24.94 -20.79 2.97
N PRO A 200 25.09 -19.70 3.72
CA PRO A 200 26.41 -19.11 3.90
C PRO A 200 27.33 -20.21 4.44
N GLY A 201 28.56 -20.28 3.91
CA GLY A 201 29.49 -21.38 4.17
C GLY A 201 29.74 -21.62 5.67
N MET A 202 30.54 -22.64 5.98
CA MET A 202 30.78 -23.30 7.29
C MET A 202 30.89 -22.44 8.58
N PHE A 203 30.91 -21.11 8.50
CA PHE A 203 30.99 -20.14 9.61
C PHE A 203 29.96 -18.99 9.56
N GLY A 204 28.94 -19.04 8.70
CA GLY A 204 27.89 -18.01 8.59
C GLY A 204 26.63 -18.31 9.43
N GLU A 205 25.86 -17.26 9.74
CA GLU A 205 24.51 -17.35 10.32
C GLU A 205 23.57 -18.06 9.34
N SER A 206 22.73 -19.00 9.78
CA SER A 206 21.82 -19.71 8.87
C SER A 206 20.77 -18.75 8.30
N TRP A 207 20.22 -19.05 7.10
CA TRP A 207 19.11 -18.25 6.57
C TRP A 207 17.92 -18.24 7.52
N ALA A 208 17.70 -19.33 8.26
CA ALA A 208 16.64 -19.41 9.26
C ALA A 208 16.84 -18.43 10.43
N ASP A 209 18.07 -18.28 10.92
CA ASP A 209 18.40 -17.35 12.00
C ASP A 209 18.32 -15.90 11.51
N MET A 210 18.84 -15.63 10.31
CA MET A 210 18.77 -14.30 9.68
C MET A 210 17.32 -13.83 9.49
N LEU A 211 16.47 -14.65 8.86
CA LEU A 211 15.05 -14.31 8.66
C LEU A 211 14.27 -14.23 9.97
N GLU A 212 14.67 -14.97 11.02
CA GLU A 212 14.08 -14.81 12.35
C GLU A 212 14.48 -13.48 12.99
N SER A 213 15.71 -13.00 12.76
CA SER A 213 16.15 -11.67 13.19
C SER A 213 15.39 -10.54 12.47
N ASP A 214 15.06 -10.75 11.19
CA ASP A 214 14.36 -9.77 10.36
C ASP A 214 12.94 -9.50 10.83
N LEU A 215 12.32 -10.45 11.55
CA LEU A 215 11.03 -10.26 12.23
C LEU A 215 11.00 -9.09 13.21
N GLU A 216 12.15 -8.60 13.65
CA GLU A 216 12.28 -7.48 14.59
C GLU A 216 12.71 -6.17 13.91
N ARG A 217 12.91 -6.17 12.58
CA ARG A 217 13.17 -4.98 11.79
C ARG A 217 11.88 -4.19 11.53
N SER A 218 12.03 -2.91 11.19
CA SER A 218 10.89 -2.10 10.73
C SER A 218 10.54 -2.54 9.32
N MET A 219 9.33 -3.03 9.12
CA MET A 219 8.88 -3.50 7.82
C MET A 219 7.97 -2.46 7.19
N ASN A 220 8.55 -1.67 6.28
CA ASN A 220 7.83 -0.62 5.57
C ASN A 220 6.90 -1.27 4.54
N VAL A 221 5.65 -0.81 4.51
CA VAL A 221 4.68 -1.18 3.48
C VAL A 221 4.00 0.08 3.01
N SER A 222 3.67 0.16 1.74
CA SER A 222 2.82 1.22 1.25
C SER A 222 1.34 0.83 1.30
N LEU A 223 0.49 1.84 1.22
CA LEU A 223 -0.94 1.70 1.00
C LEU A 223 -1.37 2.78 0.01
N ARG A 224 -1.89 2.37 -1.14
CA ARG A 224 -2.55 3.23 -2.12
C ARG A 224 -4.04 2.93 -2.12
N VAL A 225 -4.84 3.98 -2.14
CA VAL A 225 -6.28 3.90 -2.41
C VAL A 225 -6.50 4.53 -3.77
N ARG A 226 -7.06 3.77 -4.70
CA ARG A 226 -7.28 4.20 -6.08
C ARG A 226 -8.77 4.17 -6.42
N LEU A 227 -9.24 5.20 -7.12
CA LEU A 227 -10.56 5.24 -7.76
C LEU A 227 -10.43 4.73 -9.19
N ASN A 228 -11.13 3.65 -9.51
CA ASN A 228 -11.08 3.00 -10.82
C ASN A 228 -12.09 3.63 -11.80
N PRO A 229 -11.94 3.38 -13.13
CA PRO A 229 -12.83 3.92 -14.17
C PRO A 229 -14.30 3.47 -14.07
N ASP A 230 -14.58 2.37 -13.36
CA ASP A 230 -15.93 1.89 -13.06
C ASP A 230 -16.48 2.45 -11.73
N ALA A 231 -15.77 3.41 -11.15
CA ALA A 231 -15.99 3.98 -9.83
C ALA A 231 -15.92 2.98 -8.67
N THR A 232 -15.22 1.86 -8.83
CA THR A 232 -14.81 1.00 -7.71
C THR A 232 -13.53 1.54 -7.06
N PHE A 233 -13.15 0.96 -5.92
CA PHE A 233 -11.86 1.26 -5.31
C PHE A 233 -11.02 0.01 -5.17
N SER A 234 -9.75 0.15 -5.54
CA SER A 234 -8.68 -0.78 -5.19
C SER A 234 -7.87 -0.19 -4.06
N ILE A 235 -7.63 -0.97 -3.01
CA ILE A 235 -6.64 -0.67 -1.98
C ILE A 235 -5.47 -1.62 -2.20
N THR A 236 -4.34 -1.07 -2.61
CA THR A 236 -3.13 -1.81 -2.92
C THR A 236 -2.00 -1.42 -1.99
N GLY A 237 -0.96 -2.24 -1.94
CA GLY A 237 0.28 -1.84 -1.28
C GLY A 237 1.41 -2.78 -1.61
N ARG A 238 2.63 -2.24 -1.53
CA ARG A 238 3.88 -2.95 -1.80
C ARG A 238 4.81 -2.91 -0.60
N TRP A 239 5.76 -3.82 -0.57
CA TRP A 239 6.83 -3.81 0.40
C TRP A 239 8.16 -4.18 -0.26
N MET A 240 9.20 -3.51 0.22
CA MET A 240 10.58 -3.64 -0.21
C MET A 240 11.40 -4.36 0.87
N GLU A 241 12.50 -4.98 0.47
CA GLU A 241 13.45 -5.80 1.26
C GLU A 241 12.99 -7.23 1.54
N ASP A 242 13.79 -8.21 1.10
CA ASP A 242 13.63 -9.65 1.33
C ASP A 242 12.18 -10.16 1.13
N GLY A 243 11.39 -9.42 0.35
CA GLY A 243 9.94 -9.47 0.33
C GLY A 243 9.40 -10.82 -0.12
N GLN A 244 10.16 -11.52 -0.96
CA GLN A 244 9.88 -12.88 -1.40
C GLN A 244 10.15 -13.93 -0.31
N PHE A 245 11.20 -13.76 0.52
CA PHE A 245 11.58 -14.74 1.55
C PHE A 245 10.69 -14.63 2.78
N LEU A 246 10.22 -13.41 3.06
CA LEU A 246 9.26 -13.11 4.12
C LEU A 246 7.81 -13.03 3.61
N TYR A 247 7.55 -13.30 2.33
CA TYR A 247 6.21 -13.21 1.72
C TYR A 247 5.14 -13.92 2.55
N ASP A 248 5.37 -15.18 2.93
CA ASP A 248 4.43 -15.97 3.72
C ASP A 248 4.12 -15.32 5.09
N TYR A 249 5.08 -14.57 5.65
CA TYR A 249 4.89 -13.83 6.90
C TYR A 249 4.11 -12.53 6.68
N TYR A 250 4.42 -11.78 5.62
CA TYR A 250 3.65 -10.60 5.22
C TYR A 250 2.19 -10.95 4.91
N ALA A 251 1.96 -11.96 4.08
CA ALA A 251 0.64 -12.48 3.75
C ALA A 251 -0.11 -12.94 5.01
N TYR A 252 0.60 -13.53 5.99
CA TYR A 252 0.00 -13.88 7.27
C TYR A 252 -0.47 -12.64 8.05
N LEU A 253 0.36 -11.61 8.22
CA LEU A 253 -0.01 -10.39 8.94
C LEU A 253 -1.15 -9.63 8.25
N LEU A 254 -1.04 -9.44 6.94
CA LEU A 254 -2.08 -8.79 6.13
C LEU A 254 -3.38 -9.58 6.15
N GLY A 255 -3.31 -10.92 6.10
CA GLY A 255 -4.47 -11.78 6.28
C GLY A 255 -5.12 -11.67 7.65
N GLN A 256 -4.33 -11.52 8.73
CA GLN A 256 -4.90 -11.26 10.06
C GLN A 256 -5.55 -9.87 10.16
N ALA A 257 -4.92 -8.84 9.57
CA ALA A 257 -5.46 -7.50 9.52
C ALA A 257 -6.77 -7.45 8.73
N ALA A 258 -6.81 -8.10 7.57
CA ALA A 258 -7.99 -8.23 6.72
C ALA A 258 -9.12 -8.99 7.43
N ALA A 259 -8.81 -10.10 8.11
CA ALA A 259 -9.79 -10.83 8.90
C ALA A 259 -10.40 -9.98 10.02
N LYS A 260 -9.59 -9.17 10.73
CA LYS A 260 -10.09 -8.23 11.74
C LYS A 260 -10.91 -7.09 11.16
N ALA A 261 -10.57 -6.63 9.95
CA ALA A 261 -11.33 -5.62 9.23
C ALA A 261 -12.54 -6.20 8.46
N ALA A 262 -12.75 -7.52 8.50
CA ALA A 262 -13.78 -8.24 7.75
C ALA A 262 -13.72 -8.02 6.22
N VAL A 263 -12.52 -7.91 5.66
CA VAL A 263 -12.28 -7.73 4.23
C VAL A 263 -11.53 -8.92 3.63
N LYS A 264 -11.72 -9.14 2.33
CA LYS A 264 -10.91 -10.10 1.57
C LYS A 264 -9.73 -9.36 0.95
N ILE A 265 -8.55 -9.96 1.03
CA ILE A 265 -7.31 -9.43 0.46
C ILE A 265 -6.70 -10.51 -0.43
N GLY A 266 -6.29 -10.12 -1.63
CA GLY A 266 -5.40 -10.91 -2.48
C GLY A 266 -3.95 -10.53 -2.18
N THR A 267 -3.03 -11.48 -2.24
CA THR A 267 -1.59 -11.24 -2.14
C THR A 267 -0.90 -11.94 -3.30
N TYR A 268 0.13 -11.32 -3.86
CA TYR A 268 0.90 -11.85 -4.99
C TYR A 268 2.38 -11.44 -4.87
N VAL A 269 3.24 -12.20 -5.56
CA VAL A 269 4.69 -11.96 -5.68
C VAL A 269 4.98 -11.64 -7.13
N LEU A 270 5.87 -10.67 -7.38
CA LEU A 270 6.24 -10.19 -8.71
C LEU A 270 7.63 -10.68 -9.11
#